data_AF-A0A2R7JD45-F1
#
_entry.id   AF-A0A2R7JD45-F1
#
_cell.length_a   1.000
_cell.length_b   1.000
_cell.length_c   1.000
_cell.angle_alpha   90.00
_cell.angle_beta   90.00
_cell.angle_gamma   90.00
#
_symmetry.space_group_name_H-M   'P 1'
#
loop_
_entity.id
_entity.type
_entity.pdbx_description
1 polymer ?
#
loop_
_entity_poly.entity_id
_entity_poly.type
_entity_poly.pdbx_seq_one_letter_code
_entity_poly.pdbx_strand_id
1 'polypeptide(L)'
;MASYKEPSFKDRAALSADAKQRALEKLKAKPPLDPAVVAARAAAREAKEAAEAKKREEKKAAIEQARLEKIAKAEAAERAIEEAKQAAIQAEIDKKAARDARYAARKAKR
;
A
#
# COMPACT_ATOMS: atom_id res chain seq x y z
N MET A 1 -21.23 49.82 28.26
CA MET A 1 -20.45 48.57 28.16
C MET A 1 -19.90 48.48 26.75
N ALA A 2 -18.58 48.41 26.57
CA ALA A 2 -17.99 48.30 25.23
C ALA A 2 -18.38 46.94 24.62
N SER A 3 -19.02 46.97 23.45
CA SER A 3 -19.36 45.76 22.71
C SER A 3 -18.09 45.10 22.19
N TYR A 4 -17.99 43.78 22.38
CA TYR A 4 -16.91 42.98 21.82
C TYR A 4 -16.90 43.09 20.29
N LYS A 5 -15.72 43.36 19.71
CA LYS A 5 -15.53 43.45 18.26
C LYS A 5 -14.68 42.26 17.81
N GLU A 6 -15.21 41.47 16.89
CA GLU A 6 -14.45 40.37 16.31
C GLU A 6 -13.27 40.89 15.47
N PRO A 7 -12.07 40.34 15.66
CA PRO A 7 -10.90 40.75 14.89
C PRO A 7 -11.06 40.36 13.42
N SER A 8 -10.75 41.30 12.53
CA SER A 8 -10.81 41.08 11.09
C SER A 8 -9.74 40.08 10.64
N PHE A 9 -9.82 39.62 9.38
CA PHE A 9 -8.78 38.76 8.80
C PHE A 9 -7.38 39.41 8.85
N LYS A 10 -7.31 40.73 8.60
CA LYS A 10 -6.04 41.48 8.65
C LYS A 10 -5.46 41.50 10.07
N ASP A 11 -6.32 41.69 11.07
CA ASP A 11 -5.91 41.70 12.48
C ASP A 11 -5.40 40.32 12.91
N ARG A 12 -6.08 39.24 12.51
CA ARG A 12 -5.63 37.87 12.77
C ARG A 12 -4.31 37.53 12.07
N ALA A 13 -4.11 38.03 10.85
CA ALA A 13 -2.86 37.83 10.11
C ALA A 13 -1.68 38.56 10.79
N ALA A 14 -1.89 39.81 11.22
CA ALA A 14 -0.90 40.57 11.98
C ALA A 14 -0.54 39.88 13.30
N LEU A 15 -1.54 39.47 14.09
CA LEU A 15 -1.33 38.73 15.34
C LEU A 15 -0.56 37.41 15.13
N SER A 16 -0.80 36.72 14.02
CA SER A 16 -0.09 35.49 13.67
C SER A 16 1.38 35.75 13.31
N ALA A 17 1.66 36.85 12.60
CA ALA A 17 3.03 37.25 12.28
C ALA A 17 3.79 37.64 13.56
N ASP A 18 3.18 38.43 14.43
CA ASP A 18 3.75 38.82 15.72
C ASP A 18 4.02 37.61 16.62
N ALA A 19 3.08 36.66 16.67
CA ALA A 19 3.26 35.43 17.43
C ALA A 19 4.44 34.59 16.91
N LYS A 20 4.61 34.49 15.59
CA LYS A 20 5.77 33.82 14.98
C LYS A 20 7.07 34.53 15.31
N GLN A 21 7.11 35.86 15.20
CA GLN A 21 8.30 36.64 15.54
C GLN A 21 8.68 36.46 17.01
N ARG A 22 7.73 36.59 17.94
CA ARG A 22 7.95 36.34 19.38
C ARG A 22 8.41 34.91 19.65
N ALA A 23 7.87 33.91 18.95
CA ALA A 23 8.29 32.52 19.10
C ALA A 23 9.73 32.31 18.62
N LEU A 24 10.12 32.93 17.50
CA LEU A 24 11.48 32.88 16.99
C LEU A 24 12.48 33.61 17.90
N GLU A 25 12.10 34.78 18.44
CA GLU A 25 12.91 35.50 19.43
C GLU A 25 13.13 34.66 20.69
N LYS A 26 12.06 34.06 21.22
CA LYS A 26 12.16 33.12 22.36
C LYS A 26 13.03 31.90 22.04
N LEU A 27 13.00 31.41 20.80
CA LEU A 27 13.85 30.30 20.38
C LEU A 27 15.33 30.70 20.30
N LYS A 28 15.62 31.89 19.74
CA LYS A 28 16.99 32.44 19.65
C LYS A 28 17.56 32.77 21.03
N ALA A 29 16.73 33.24 21.95
CA ALA A 29 17.11 33.58 23.32
C ALA A 29 17.28 32.36 24.23
N LYS A 30 16.90 31.14 23.78
CA LYS A 30 17.13 29.93 24.59
C LYS A 30 18.64 29.67 24.69
N PRO A 31 19.16 29.40 25.90
CA PRO A 31 20.54 29.00 26.04
C PRO A 31 20.81 27.70 25.29
N PRO A 32 22.05 27.49 24.79
CA PRO A 32 22.42 26.23 24.17
C PRO A 32 22.18 25.08 25.15
N LEU A 33 21.66 23.95 24.62
CA LEU A 33 21.51 22.75 25.43
C LEU A 33 22.88 22.23 25.84
N ASP A 34 22.95 21.67 27.04
CA ASP A 34 24.12 20.96 27.55
C ASP A 34 24.62 19.93 26.50
N PRO A 35 25.91 19.95 26.11
CA PRO A 35 26.48 19.00 25.16
C PRO A 35 26.22 17.54 25.53
N ALA A 36 26.16 17.19 26.83
CA ALA A 36 25.86 15.83 27.27
C ALA A 36 24.42 15.41 26.88
N VAL A 37 23.46 16.33 26.99
CA VAL A 37 22.06 16.08 26.61
C VAL A 37 21.92 15.99 25.09
N VAL A 38 22.68 16.80 24.34
CA VAL A 38 22.71 16.73 22.88
C VAL A 38 23.25 15.39 22.40
N ALA A 39 24.37 14.93 22.97
CA ALA A 39 24.96 13.63 22.67
C ALA A 39 24.00 12.47 22.99
N ALA A 40 23.34 12.51 24.16
CA ALA A 40 22.34 11.49 24.54
C ALA A 40 21.15 11.45 23.56
N ARG A 41 20.69 12.61 23.08
CA ARG A 41 19.62 12.69 22.08
C ARG A 41 20.05 12.19 20.70
N ALA A 42 21.30 12.46 20.30
CA ALA A 42 21.86 11.95 19.05
C ALA A 42 21.94 10.42 19.08
N ALA A 43 22.53 9.85 20.13
CA ALA A 43 22.61 8.39 20.32
C ALA A 43 21.22 7.73 20.36
N ALA A 44 20.25 8.35 21.02
CA ALA A 44 18.87 7.86 21.05
C ALA A 44 18.18 7.91 19.66
N ARG A 45 18.53 8.89 18.82
CA ARG A 45 18.03 8.97 17.44
C ARG A 45 18.66 7.90 16.56
N GLU A 46 19.97 7.72 16.65
CA GLU A 46 20.70 6.68 15.91
C GLU A 46 20.19 5.28 16.26
N ALA A 47 19.95 4.99 17.55
CA ALA A 47 19.38 3.72 17.98
C ALA A 47 17.97 3.48 17.42
N LYS A 48 17.14 4.52 17.40
CA LYS A 48 15.79 4.46 16.79
C LYS A 48 15.86 4.26 15.28
N GLU A 49 16.74 4.97 14.60
CA GLU A 49 16.92 4.85 13.16
C GLU A 49 17.40 3.46 12.76
N ALA A 50 18.36 2.89 13.51
CA ALA A 50 18.81 1.52 13.30
C ALA A 50 17.68 0.50 13.54
N ALA A 51 16.85 0.70 14.56
CA ALA A 51 15.69 -0.16 14.82
C ALA A 51 14.60 -0.03 13.73
N GLU A 52 14.35 1.19 13.23
CA GLU A 52 13.42 1.42 12.13
C GLU A 52 13.93 0.86 10.80
N ALA A 53 15.23 0.96 10.52
CA ALA A 53 15.84 0.38 9.33
C ALA A 53 15.59 -1.13 9.28
N LYS A 54 15.86 -1.85 10.38
CA LYS A 54 15.57 -3.29 10.49
C LYS A 54 14.09 -3.62 10.27
N LYS A 55 13.19 -2.88 10.92
CA LYS A 55 11.74 -3.04 10.72
C LYS A 55 11.30 -2.78 9.28
N ARG A 56 11.92 -1.82 8.59
CA ARG A 56 11.63 -1.53 7.18
C ARG A 56 12.10 -2.67 6.28
N GLU A 57 13.25 -3.27 6.56
CA GLU A 57 13.76 -4.44 5.81
C GLU A 57 12.85 -5.65 5.99
N GLU A 58 12.47 -5.98 7.22
CA GLU A 58 11.52 -7.07 7.52
C GLU A 58 10.18 -6.86 6.81
N LYS A 59 9.65 -5.63 6.86
CA LYS A 59 8.39 -5.28 6.20
C LYS A 59 8.49 -5.39 4.68
N LYS A 60 9.61 -5.00 4.07
CA LYS A 60 9.84 -5.16 2.62
C LYS A 60 9.84 -6.64 2.24
N ALA A 61 10.52 -7.50 3.01
CA ALA A 61 10.53 -8.93 2.75
C ALA A 61 9.12 -9.54 2.83
N ALA A 62 8.33 -9.17 3.85
CA ALA A 62 6.95 -9.65 3.99
C ALA A 62 6.04 -9.18 2.84
N ILE A 63 6.18 -7.93 2.39
CA ILE A 63 5.40 -7.40 1.25
C ILE A 63 5.76 -8.14 -0.04
N GLU A 64 7.04 -8.40 -0.29
CA GLU A 64 7.47 -9.11 -1.49
C GLU A 64 6.96 -10.55 -1.50
N GLN A 65 7.04 -11.26 -0.38
CA GLN A 65 6.47 -12.61 -0.25
C GLN A 65 4.95 -12.61 -0.51
N ALA A 66 4.21 -11.70 0.11
CA ALA A 66 2.77 -11.58 -0.10
C ALA A 66 2.42 -11.25 -1.56
N ARG A 67 3.25 -10.45 -2.24
CA ARG A 67 3.08 -10.13 -3.66
C ARG A 67 3.29 -11.38 -4.53
N LEU A 68 4.37 -12.13 -4.30
CA LEU A 68 4.68 -13.34 -5.05
C LEU A 68 3.60 -14.41 -4.85
N GLU A 69 3.11 -14.59 -3.62
CA GLU A 69 1.99 -15.50 -3.35
C GLU A 69 0.71 -15.10 -4.08
N LYS A 70 0.41 -13.79 -4.13
CA LYS A 70 -0.76 -13.29 -4.84
C LYS A 70 -0.66 -13.53 -6.35
N ILE A 71 0.52 -13.31 -6.93
CA ILE A 71 0.78 -13.58 -8.35
C ILE A 71 0.64 -15.08 -8.63
N ALA A 72 1.28 -15.93 -7.83
CA ALA A 72 1.20 -17.38 -7.99
C ALA A 72 -0.24 -17.91 -7.89
N LYS A 73 -1.05 -17.37 -6.96
CA LYS A 73 -2.48 -17.72 -6.85
C LYS A 73 -3.29 -17.26 -8.06
N ALA A 74 -3.02 -16.06 -8.57
CA ALA A 74 -3.70 -15.55 -9.76
C ALA A 74 -3.36 -16.40 -11.00
N GLU A 75 -2.08 -16.71 -11.22
CA GLU A 75 -1.65 -17.57 -12.32
C GLU A 75 -2.24 -18.99 -12.21
N ALA A 76 -2.27 -19.57 -11.01
CA ALA A 76 -2.87 -20.88 -10.80
C ALA A 76 -4.38 -20.87 -11.12
N ALA A 77 -5.09 -19.80 -10.74
CA ALA A 77 -6.50 -19.65 -11.06
C ALA A 77 -6.74 -19.48 -12.57
N GLU A 78 -5.91 -18.68 -13.25
CA GLU A 78 -6.00 -18.52 -14.70
C GLU A 78 -5.73 -19.83 -15.43
N ARG A 79 -4.69 -20.58 -15.04
CA ARG A 79 -4.41 -21.91 -15.61
C ARG A 79 -5.57 -22.88 -15.40
N ALA A 80 -6.15 -22.93 -14.20
CA ALA A 80 -7.32 -23.78 -13.93
C ALA A 80 -8.52 -23.42 -14.81
N ILE A 81 -8.76 -22.13 -15.06
CA ILE A 81 -9.82 -21.67 -15.96
C ILE A 81 -9.54 -22.10 -17.40
N GLU A 82 -8.30 -21.92 -17.89
CA GLU A 82 -7.94 -22.34 -19.24
C GLU A 82 -8.02 -23.86 -19.41
N GLU A 83 -7.52 -24.63 -18.46
CA GLU A 83 -7.64 -26.10 -18.45
C GLU A 83 -9.11 -26.54 -18.48
N ALA A 84 -9.98 -25.89 -17.69
CA ALA A 84 -11.41 -26.18 -17.70
C ALA A 84 -12.06 -25.86 -19.05
N LYS A 85 -11.68 -24.75 -19.71
CA LYS A 85 -12.17 -24.42 -21.05
C LYS A 85 -11.71 -25.45 -22.08
N GLN A 86 -10.44 -25.84 -22.06
CA GLN A 86 -9.91 -26.84 -22.99
C GLN A 86 -10.59 -28.20 -22.78
N ALA A 87 -10.78 -28.62 -21.53
CA ALA A 87 -11.52 -29.84 -21.22
C ALA A 87 -12.98 -29.79 -21.71
N ALA A 88 -13.66 -28.65 -21.57
CA ALA A 88 -15.01 -28.47 -22.09
C ALA A 88 -15.07 -28.58 -23.62
N ILE A 89 -14.13 -27.93 -24.34
CA ILE A 89 -14.04 -28.01 -25.80
C ILE A 89 -13.80 -29.46 -26.24
N GLN A 90 -12.86 -30.16 -25.60
CA GLN A 90 -12.56 -31.55 -25.92
C GLN A 90 -13.80 -32.44 -25.70
N ALA A 91 -14.51 -32.25 -24.60
CA ALA A 91 -15.74 -32.99 -24.31
C ALA A 91 -16.83 -32.74 -25.37
N GLU A 92 -16.94 -31.54 -25.95
CA GLU A 92 -17.85 -31.26 -27.06
C GLU A 92 -17.42 -31.95 -28.37
N ILE A 93 -16.12 -31.93 -28.68
CA ILE A 93 -15.55 -32.63 -29.83
C ILE A 93 -15.85 -34.12 -29.72
N ASP A 94 -15.62 -34.73 -28.56
CA ASP A 94 -15.85 -36.15 -28.32
C ASP A 94 -17.33 -36.51 -28.46
N LYS A 95 -18.24 -35.67 -27.92
CA LYS A 95 -19.69 -35.85 -28.08
C LYS A 95 -20.12 -35.77 -29.54
N LYS A 96 -19.53 -34.86 -30.32
CA LYS A 96 -19.80 -34.73 -31.76
C LYS A 96 -19.32 -35.97 -32.51
N ALA A 97 -18.08 -36.41 -32.26
CA ALA A 97 -17.53 -37.63 -32.86
C ALA A 97 -18.39 -38.86 -32.56
N ALA A 98 -18.86 -39.02 -31.31
CA ALA A 98 -19.76 -40.10 -30.93
C ALA A 98 -21.12 -40.03 -31.66
N ARG A 99 -21.65 -38.82 -31.86
CA ARG A 99 -22.90 -38.60 -32.62
C ARG A 99 -22.71 -38.96 -34.09
N ASP A 100 -21.62 -38.54 -34.70
CA ASP A 100 -21.31 -38.80 -36.10
C ASP A 100 -21.11 -40.30 -36.35
N ALA A 101 -20.42 -41.00 -35.45
CA ALA A 101 -20.28 -42.46 -35.48
C ALA A 101 -21.65 -43.17 -35.41
N ARG A 102 -22.53 -42.72 -34.52
CA ARG A 102 -23.91 -43.23 -34.42
C ARG A 102 -24.70 -42.99 -35.70
N TYR A 103 -24.57 -41.81 -36.30
CA TYR A 103 -25.26 -41.47 -37.54
C TYR A 103 -24.77 -42.32 -38.71
N ALA A 104 -23.45 -42.51 -38.83
CA ALA A 104 -22.85 -43.40 -39.83
C ALA A 104 -23.33 -44.85 -39.67
N ALA A 105 -23.32 -45.38 -38.44
CA ALA A 105 -23.81 -46.72 -38.15
C ALA A 105 -25.31 -46.90 -38.48
N ARG A 106 -26.13 -45.87 -38.23
CA ARG A 106 -27.56 -45.89 -38.62
C ARG A 106 -27.74 -45.85 -40.13
N LYS A 107 -26.95 -45.02 -40.83
CA LYS A 107 -27.00 -44.91 -42.30
C LYS A 107 -26.59 -46.21 -42.97
N ALA A 108 -25.57 -46.90 -42.46
CA ALA A 108 -25.14 -48.20 -42.98
C ALA A 108 -26.17 -49.34 -42.81
N LYS A 109 -27.17 -49.15 -41.93
CA LYS A 109 -28.27 -50.10 -41.73
C LYS A 109 -29.52 -49.79 -42.58
N ARG A 110 -29.52 -48.68 -43.31
CA ARG A 110 -30.59 -48.26 -44.21
C ARG A 110 -30.15 -48.45 -45.65
#